data_AF-A0ABD3NKL0-F1
#
_entry.id   AF-A0ABD3NKL0-F1
#
_cell.length_a   1.000
_cell.length_b   1.000
_cell.length_c   1.000
_cell.angle_alpha   90.00
_cell.angle_beta   90.00
_cell.angle_gamma   90.00
#
_symmetry.space_group_name_H-M   'P 1'
#
loop_
_entity.id
_entity.type
_entity.pdbx_description
1 polymer ?
#
loop_
_entity_poly.entity_id
_entity_poly.type
_entity_poly.pdbx_seq_one_letter_code
_entity_poly.pdbx_strand_id
1 'polypeptide(L)'
;IEVNHISKRERESLARLRKQVVAQKRQLKLKATMIARLLEKEALLFPLSLEPVFRSDPWREKVVHWFFSVVSALARNVPAGVQHPFDRATVHVSTALLDNYLASLPQERSARYRANRVAYQVLATTCLLLGIRLVHSHQRVEAIKLQQQQQRDIKDEPSGEMRRTGKLRDLQQANAANKDDSLELPNIRSILRISAASKSITEATVLTMVREITSSRVFPRSHSVTALDFIEVFGARNSSNITSSSNGSLLHLEPSQQRNANLLADLALYCSRCKPSIAACAAITVAMMRSAPEDVTSTRQLVFQAVFGEHDVSAMQSVRDVEIRLLEASTTLSRNGIMPRTLSSHVIPQEE
;
A
#
# COMPACT_ATOMS: atom_id res chain seq x y z
N ILE A 1 -5.04 43.60 -43.64
CA ILE A 1 -5.55 42.45 -42.86
C ILE A 1 -4.75 41.23 -43.30
N GLU A 2 -3.60 40.99 -42.66
CA GLU A 2 -2.78 39.81 -42.97
C GLU A 2 -3.42 38.58 -42.32
N VAL A 3 -4.11 37.80 -43.15
CA VAL A 3 -4.64 36.50 -42.74
C VAL A 3 -3.47 35.53 -42.78
N ASN A 4 -2.86 35.27 -41.62
CA ASN A 4 -1.81 34.27 -41.45
C ASN A 4 -2.29 32.90 -41.98
N HIS A 5 -1.76 32.48 -43.12
CA HIS A 5 -1.91 31.13 -43.65
C HIS A 5 -1.12 30.15 -42.79
N ILE A 6 -1.70 29.77 -41.65
CA ILE A 6 -1.18 28.68 -40.81
C ILE A 6 -1.12 27.41 -41.68
N SER A 7 0.09 26.88 -41.83
CA SER A 7 0.36 25.71 -42.68
C SER A 7 -0.41 24.49 -42.18
N LYS A 8 -0.80 23.59 -43.08
CA LYS A 8 -1.49 22.33 -42.74
C LYS A 8 -0.73 21.55 -41.65
N ARG A 9 0.61 21.57 -41.68
CA ARG A 9 1.47 20.94 -40.67
C ARG A 9 1.34 21.57 -39.27
N GLU A 10 1.18 22.89 -39.19
CA GLU A 10 0.99 23.60 -37.92
C GLU A 10 -0.39 23.33 -37.34
N ARG A 11 -1.43 23.23 -38.19
CA ARG A 11 -2.78 22.82 -37.75
C ARG A 11 -2.79 21.40 -37.19
N GLU A 12 -2.09 20.47 -37.83
CA GLU A 12 -1.94 19.09 -37.35
C GLU A 12 -1.14 19.02 -36.04
N SER A 13 -0.06 19.81 -35.92
CA SER A 13 0.72 19.93 -34.68
C SER A 13 -0.12 20.48 -33.52
N LEU A 14 -0.87 21.57 -33.75
CA LEU A 14 -1.79 22.15 -32.77
C LEU A 14 -2.91 21.19 -32.37
N ALA A 15 -3.45 20.42 -33.32
CA ALA A 15 -4.47 19.41 -33.02
C ALA A 15 -3.91 18.27 -32.14
N ARG A 16 -2.68 17.82 -32.38
CA ARG A 16 -1.99 16.83 -31.53
C ARG A 16 -1.75 17.38 -30.13
N LEU A 17 -1.27 18.62 -30.02
CA LEU A 17 -1.02 19.27 -28.73
C LEU A 17 -2.32 19.43 -27.93
N ARG A 18 -3.42 19.87 -28.56
CA ARG A 18 -4.73 19.96 -27.91
C ARG A 18 -5.22 18.60 -27.40
N LYS A 19 -5.07 17.54 -28.19
CA LYS A 19 -5.41 16.17 -27.76
C LYS A 19 -4.57 15.73 -26.56
N GLN A 20 -3.27 16.02 -26.57
CA GLN A 20 -2.37 15.69 -25.47
C GLN A 20 -2.74 16.44 -24.17
N VAL A 21 -3.02 17.74 -24.25
CA VAL A 21 -3.44 18.55 -23.10
C VAL A 21 -4.77 18.05 -22.50
N VAL A 22 -5.75 17.71 -23.35
CA VAL A 22 -7.03 17.14 -22.88
C VAL A 22 -6.82 15.79 -22.19
N ALA A 23 -5.96 14.93 -22.74
CA ALA A 23 -5.63 13.65 -22.12
C ALA A 23 -4.94 13.82 -20.76
N GLN A 24 -3.96 14.74 -20.67
CA GLN A 24 -3.27 15.06 -19.42
C GLN A 24 -4.23 15.59 -18.35
N LYS A 25 -5.13 16.53 -18.69
CA LYS A 25 -6.15 17.04 -17.75
C LYS A 25 -7.07 15.95 -17.23
N ARG A 26 -7.47 15.00 -18.08
CA ARG A 26 -8.29 13.85 -17.67
C ARG A 26 -7.54 12.94 -16.70
N GLN A 27 -6.26 12.66 -16.95
CA GLN A 27 -5.43 11.86 -16.05
C GLN A 27 -5.22 12.55 -14.69
N LEU A 28 -4.94 13.86 -14.68
CA LEU A 28 -4.84 14.67 -13.46
C LEU A 28 -6.12 14.55 -12.62
N LYS A 29 -7.28 14.73 -13.25
CA LYS A 29 -8.58 14.62 -12.57
C LYS A 29 -8.85 13.22 -12.04
N LEU A 30 -8.48 12.18 -12.79
CA LEU A 30 -8.63 10.79 -12.36
C LEU A 30 -7.75 10.51 -11.13
N LYS A 31 -6.46 10.85 -11.17
CA LYS A 31 -5.54 10.69 -10.04
C LYS A 31 -6.03 11.45 -8.81
N ALA A 32 -6.44 12.71 -8.96
CA ALA A 32 -6.99 13.50 -7.86
C ALA A 32 -8.24 12.85 -7.24
N THR A 33 -9.13 12.28 -8.06
CA THR A 33 -10.32 11.57 -7.58
C THR A 33 -9.95 10.28 -6.83
N MET A 34 -8.94 9.55 -7.31
CA MET A 34 -8.44 8.35 -6.62
C MET A 34 -7.83 8.70 -5.26
N ILE A 35 -6.98 9.73 -5.20
CA ILE A 35 -6.38 10.24 -3.97
C ILE A 35 -7.45 10.70 -2.99
N ALA A 36 -8.43 11.50 -3.42
CA ALA A 36 -9.50 11.98 -2.56
C ALA A 36 -10.28 10.80 -1.93
N ARG A 37 -10.59 9.77 -2.72
CA ARG A 37 -11.25 8.56 -2.23
C ARG A 37 -10.39 7.78 -1.22
N LEU A 38 -9.06 7.75 -1.40
CA LEU A 38 -8.16 7.12 -0.44
C LEU A 38 -8.10 7.93 0.86
N LEU A 39 -8.05 9.26 0.79
CA LEU A 39 -8.08 10.15 1.96
C LEU A 39 -9.41 10.04 2.74
N GLU A 40 -10.55 9.97 2.04
CA GLU A 40 -11.86 9.74 2.68
C GLU A 40 -11.88 8.42 3.45
N LYS A 41 -11.40 7.33 2.83
CA LYS A 41 -11.31 6.02 3.48
C LYS A 41 -10.32 6.02 4.66
N GLU A 42 -9.19 6.70 4.51
CA GLU A 42 -8.21 6.86 5.58
C GLU A 42 -8.84 7.59 6.78
N ALA A 43 -9.59 8.67 6.55
CA ALA A 43 -10.24 9.43 7.61
C ALA A 43 -11.23 8.60 8.44
N LEU A 44 -11.90 7.62 7.82
CA LEU A 44 -12.81 6.68 8.51
C LEU A 44 -12.07 5.67 9.39
N LEU A 45 -10.84 5.30 9.03
CA LEU A 45 -10.04 4.30 9.74
C LEU A 45 -9.07 4.90 10.77
N PHE A 46 -8.70 6.16 10.56
CA PHE A 46 -7.79 6.92 11.41
C PHE A 46 -8.45 8.22 11.91
N PRO A 47 -9.53 8.13 12.71
CA PRO A 47 -10.18 9.31 13.26
C PRO A 47 -9.30 9.93 14.36
N LEU A 48 -8.43 10.86 13.95
CA LEU A 48 -7.75 11.90 14.72
C LEU A 48 -6.93 11.51 15.98
N SER A 49 -5.66 11.94 15.95
CA SER A 49 -4.67 11.91 17.03
C SER A 49 -4.37 10.56 17.67
N LEU A 50 -3.43 9.84 17.05
CA LEU A 50 -2.47 9.01 17.80
C LEU A 50 -1.54 9.95 18.61
N GLU A 51 -2.09 10.67 19.58
CA GLU A 51 -1.40 11.57 20.53
C GLU A 51 -0.29 10.81 21.31
N PRO A 52 0.65 11.51 21.97
CA PRO A 52 2.02 11.05 22.26
C PRO A 52 2.13 9.91 23.27
N VAL A 53 1.02 9.43 23.84
CA VAL A 53 0.95 8.29 24.78
C VAL A 53 1.41 6.96 24.12
N PHE A 54 1.43 6.90 22.79
CA PHE A 54 1.88 5.73 22.03
C PHE A 54 3.37 5.76 21.63
N ARG A 55 4.15 6.73 22.13
CA ARG A 55 5.54 6.97 21.70
C ARG A 55 6.54 5.86 22.05
N SER A 56 6.22 4.92 22.94
CA SER A 56 7.09 3.76 23.20
C SER A 56 6.28 2.47 23.35
N ASP A 57 5.87 1.90 22.22
CA ASP A 57 5.52 0.48 22.21
C ASP A 57 6.80 -0.32 21.95
N PRO A 58 7.39 -0.95 22.98
CA PRO A 58 8.70 -1.59 22.86
C PRO A 58 8.69 -2.80 21.93
N TRP A 59 7.51 -3.35 21.62
CA TRP A 59 7.36 -4.54 20.79
C TRP A 59 7.09 -4.21 19.33
N ARG A 60 6.59 -3.01 19.02
CA ARG A 60 6.06 -2.70 17.69
C ARG A 60 7.09 -2.91 16.60
N GLU A 61 8.29 -2.37 16.73
CA GLU A 61 9.36 -2.52 15.75
C GLU A 61 9.72 -4.00 15.52
N LYS A 62 9.89 -4.75 16.61
CA LYS A 62 10.16 -6.20 16.58
C LYS A 62 9.03 -6.98 15.90
N VAL A 63 7.77 -6.58 16.13
CA VAL A 63 6.59 -7.19 15.51
C VAL A 63 6.45 -6.87 14.04
N VAL A 64 6.76 -5.63 13.62
CA VAL A 64 6.77 -5.28 12.19
C VAL A 64 7.84 -6.10 11.46
N HIS A 65 9.04 -6.25 12.03
CA HIS A 65 10.05 -7.18 11.49
C HIS A 65 9.54 -8.61 11.41
N TRP A 66 8.91 -9.08 12.48
CA TRP A 66 8.31 -10.41 12.52
C TRP A 66 7.24 -10.61 11.45
N PHE A 67 6.37 -9.63 11.20
CA PHE A 67 5.38 -9.68 10.11
C PHE A 67 6.06 -9.89 8.75
N PHE A 68 7.09 -9.10 8.42
CA PHE A 68 7.84 -9.28 7.17
C PHE A 68 8.48 -10.67 7.07
N SER A 69 9.08 -11.17 8.15
CA SER A 69 9.69 -12.51 8.18
C SER A 69 8.67 -13.63 7.97
N VAL A 70 7.50 -13.56 8.60
CA VAL A 70 6.44 -14.57 8.45
C VAL A 70 5.79 -14.50 7.07
N VAL A 71 5.49 -13.30 6.56
CA VAL A 71 4.94 -13.12 5.21
C VAL A 71 5.91 -13.64 4.15
N SER A 72 7.21 -13.35 4.28
CA SER A 72 8.25 -13.89 3.39
C SER A 72 8.34 -15.41 3.46
N ALA A 73 8.27 -15.99 4.66
CA ALA A 73 8.28 -17.44 4.84
C ALA A 73 7.03 -18.11 4.24
N LEU A 74 5.86 -17.51 4.39
CA LEU A 74 4.62 -17.96 3.76
C LEU A 74 4.70 -17.91 2.24
N ALA A 75 5.28 -16.84 1.69
CA ALA A 75 5.49 -16.71 0.25
C ALA A 75 6.38 -17.83 -0.30
N ARG A 76 7.49 -18.18 0.37
CA ARG A 76 8.38 -19.28 -0.09
C ARG A 76 7.70 -20.65 -0.19
N ASN A 77 6.58 -20.85 0.52
CA ASN A 77 5.84 -22.12 0.50
C ASN A 77 4.79 -22.17 -0.64
N VAL A 78 4.67 -21.12 -1.46
CA VAL A 78 3.78 -21.08 -2.62
C VAL A 78 4.54 -21.57 -3.86
N PRO A 79 3.95 -22.45 -4.70
CA PRO A 79 4.57 -22.94 -5.93
C PRO A 79 5.03 -21.81 -6.87
N ALA A 80 6.17 -22.02 -7.55
CA ALA A 80 6.69 -21.08 -8.53
C ALA A 80 5.71 -20.89 -9.69
N GLY A 81 5.37 -19.63 -10.01
CA GLY A 81 4.48 -19.28 -11.12
C GLY A 81 3.09 -18.77 -10.69
N VAL A 82 2.72 -18.91 -9.41
CA VAL A 82 1.46 -18.38 -8.88
C VAL A 82 1.69 -16.95 -8.34
N GLN A 83 0.79 -16.00 -8.66
CA GLN A 83 0.84 -14.67 -8.04
C GLN A 83 0.76 -14.82 -6.51
N HIS A 84 1.76 -14.30 -5.79
CA HIS A 84 1.79 -14.44 -4.33
C HIS A 84 0.58 -13.72 -3.71
N PRO A 85 -0.26 -14.42 -2.92
CA PRO A 85 -1.35 -13.79 -2.19
C PRO A 85 -0.83 -13.04 -0.96
N PHE A 86 0.44 -13.26 -0.60
CA PHE A 86 1.13 -12.65 0.54
C PHE A 86 2.08 -11.58 0.01
N ASP A 87 1.64 -10.33 0.09
CA ASP A 87 2.37 -9.17 -0.43
C ASP A 87 2.66 -8.18 0.70
N ARG A 88 3.50 -7.18 0.43
CA ARG A 88 3.84 -6.07 1.34
C ARG A 88 2.60 -5.43 1.95
N ALA A 89 1.52 -5.32 1.18
CA ALA A 89 0.23 -4.83 1.64
C ALA A 89 -0.27 -5.55 2.90
N THR A 90 -0.03 -6.86 3.03
CA THR A 90 -0.38 -7.63 4.23
C THR A 90 0.28 -7.05 5.47
N VAL A 91 1.58 -6.72 5.41
CA VAL A 91 2.30 -6.18 6.56
C VAL A 91 1.77 -4.79 6.93
N HIS A 92 1.50 -3.94 5.93
CA HIS A 92 0.91 -2.61 6.15
C HIS A 92 -0.47 -2.71 6.81
N VAL A 93 -1.37 -3.55 6.28
CA VAL A 93 -2.70 -3.76 6.85
C VAL A 93 -2.61 -4.35 8.27
N SER A 94 -1.77 -5.36 8.49
CA SER A 94 -1.60 -5.96 9.82
C SER A 94 -1.03 -4.98 10.85
N THR A 95 -0.12 -4.10 10.43
CA THR A 95 0.44 -3.05 11.29
C THR A 95 -0.61 -2.00 11.63
N ALA A 96 -1.39 -1.56 10.63
CA ALA A 96 -2.51 -0.65 10.86
C ALA A 96 -3.57 -1.25 11.80
N LEU A 97 -3.91 -2.53 11.64
CA LEU A 97 -4.83 -3.24 12.54
C LEU A 97 -4.29 -3.26 13.98
N LEU A 98 -3.01 -3.57 14.17
CA LEU A 98 -2.37 -3.61 15.47
C LEU A 98 -2.41 -2.22 16.14
N ASP A 99 -1.98 -1.20 15.40
CA ASP A 99 -1.91 0.18 15.90
C ASP A 99 -3.31 0.71 16.25
N ASN A 100 -4.28 0.55 15.34
CA ASN A 100 -5.64 1.04 15.53
C ASN A 100 -6.37 0.29 16.64
N TYR A 101 -6.19 -1.03 16.73
CA TYR A 101 -6.80 -1.80 17.81
C TYR A 101 -6.21 -1.39 19.16
N LEU A 102 -4.88 -1.33 19.31
CA LEU A 102 -4.24 -0.88 20.56
C LEU A 102 -4.63 0.55 20.95
N ALA A 103 -4.85 1.43 19.97
CA ALA A 103 -5.31 2.80 20.20
C ALA A 103 -6.79 2.88 20.61
N SER A 104 -7.62 1.95 20.14
CA SER A 104 -9.05 1.90 20.48
C SER A 104 -9.34 1.34 21.87
N LEU A 105 -8.37 0.69 22.51
CA LEU A 105 -8.55 0.09 23.82
C LEU A 105 -8.40 1.12 24.94
N PRO A 106 -9.10 0.94 26.08
CA PRO A 106 -8.79 1.66 27.31
C PRO A 106 -7.31 1.55 27.70
N GLN A 107 -6.75 2.59 28.30
CA GLN A 107 -5.30 2.70 28.56
C GLN A 107 -4.78 1.52 29.38
N GLU A 108 -5.52 1.06 30.39
CA GLU A 108 -5.13 -0.06 31.25
C GLU A 108 -5.02 -1.36 30.46
N ARG A 109 -5.96 -1.57 29.53
CA ARG A 109 -5.99 -2.78 28.70
C ARG A 109 -4.90 -2.75 27.64
N SER A 110 -4.68 -1.58 27.03
CA SER A 110 -3.59 -1.33 26.10
C SER A 110 -2.22 -1.56 26.79
N ALA A 111 -2.06 -1.08 28.02
CA ALA A 111 -0.86 -1.27 28.84
C ALA A 111 -0.62 -2.75 29.18
N ARG A 112 -1.66 -3.54 29.47
CA ARG A 112 -1.53 -4.99 29.71
C ARG A 112 -0.95 -5.74 28.51
N TYR A 113 -1.35 -5.40 27.29
CA TYR A 113 -0.74 -6.00 26.10
C TYR A 113 0.74 -5.61 26.00
N ARG A 114 1.09 -4.34 26.23
CA ARG A 114 2.49 -3.88 26.17
C ARG A 114 3.37 -4.48 27.26
N ALA A 115 2.81 -4.77 28.44
CA ALA A 115 3.53 -5.39 29.54
C ALA A 115 3.67 -6.91 29.41
N ASN A 116 2.82 -7.57 28.61
CA ASN A 116 2.80 -9.03 28.48
C ASN A 116 3.12 -9.47 27.04
N ARG A 117 4.35 -9.95 26.85
CA ARG A 117 4.85 -10.46 25.56
C ARG A 117 3.95 -11.55 24.94
N VAL A 118 3.45 -12.49 25.74
CA VAL A 118 2.62 -13.59 25.23
C VAL A 118 1.30 -13.04 24.71
N ALA A 119 0.67 -12.13 25.46
CA ALA A 119 -0.55 -11.46 25.03
C ALA A 119 -0.32 -10.62 23.77
N TYR A 120 0.81 -9.90 23.69
CA TYR A 120 1.18 -9.12 22.51
C TYR A 120 1.42 -10.01 21.28
N GLN A 121 2.07 -11.17 21.45
CA GLN A 121 2.27 -12.14 20.37
C GLN A 121 0.95 -12.74 19.88
N VAL A 122 -0.01 -13.04 20.77
CA VAL A 122 -1.36 -13.46 20.38
C VAL A 122 -2.04 -12.38 19.55
N LEU A 123 -1.97 -11.13 20.01
CA LEU A 123 -2.51 -9.98 19.30
C LEU A 123 -1.87 -9.80 17.91
N ALA A 124 -0.54 -9.76 17.84
CA ALA A 124 0.20 -9.65 16.59
C ALA A 124 -0.13 -10.78 15.61
N THR A 125 -0.15 -12.03 16.08
CA THR A 125 -0.53 -13.20 15.27
C THR A 125 -1.95 -13.06 14.71
N THR A 126 -2.86 -12.52 15.52
CA THR A 126 -4.25 -12.26 15.11
C THR A 126 -4.33 -11.16 14.05
N CYS A 127 -3.62 -10.04 14.24
CA CYS A 127 -3.53 -8.95 13.26
C CYS A 127 -2.90 -9.43 11.93
N LEU A 128 -1.91 -10.33 11.99
CA LEU A 128 -1.31 -10.92 10.80
C LEU A 128 -2.33 -11.78 10.04
N LEU A 129 -3.00 -12.70 10.73
CA LEU A 129 -4.04 -13.54 10.14
C LEU A 129 -5.15 -12.71 9.49
N LEU A 130 -5.65 -11.69 10.19
CA LEU A 130 -6.70 -10.81 9.68
C LEU A 130 -6.21 -9.97 8.50
N GLY A 131 -4.99 -9.43 8.55
CA GLY A 131 -4.42 -8.68 7.44
C GLY A 131 -4.25 -9.51 6.18
N ILE A 132 -3.77 -10.76 6.29
CA ILE A 132 -3.71 -11.71 5.17
C ILE A 132 -5.10 -11.89 4.54
N ARG A 133 -6.11 -12.14 5.37
CA ARG A 133 -7.49 -12.38 4.90
C ARG A 133 -8.11 -11.13 4.25
N LEU A 134 -7.88 -9.95 4.81
CA LEU A 134 -8.38 -8.69 4.27
C LEU A 134 -7.76 -8.37 2.92
N VAL A 135 -6.44 -8.50 2.79
CA VAL A 135 -5.73 -8.25 1.53
C VAL A 135 -6.16 -9.23 0.46
N HIS A 136 -6.23 -10.53 0.78
CA HIS A 136 -6.70 -11.53 -0.17
C HIS A 136 -8.16 -11.31 -0.59
N SER A 137 -9.04 -10.98 0.35
CA SER A 137 -10.44 -10.62 0.05
C SER A 137 -10.51 -9.41 -0.89
N HIS A 138 -9.70 -8.39 -0.63
CA HIS A 138 -9.64 -7.20 -1.49
C HIS A 138 -9.16 -7.52 -2.91
N GLN A 139 -8.04 -8.24 -3.05
CA GLN A 139 -7.51 -8.67 -4.34
C GLN A 139 -8.54 -9.48 -5.13
N ARG A 140 -9.27 -10.38 -4.47
CA ARG A 140 -10.34 -11.16 -5.10
C ARG A 140 -11.49 -10.27 -5.60
N VAL A 141 -11.89 -9.27 -4.81
CA VAL A 141 -12.93 -8.31 -5.21
C VAL A 141 -12.48 -7.47 -6.41
N GLU A 142 -11.24 -6.97 -6.41
CA GLU A 142 -10.69 -6.19 -7.53
C GLU A 142 -10.53 -7.05 -8.79
N ALA A 143 -10.09 -8.30 -8.67
CA ALA A 143 -10.03 -9.24 -9.79
C ALA A 143 -11.41 -9.47 -10.42
N ILE A 144 -12.46 -9.63 -9.60
CA ILE A 144 -13.85 -9.76 -10.08
C ILE A 144 -14.30 -8.48 -10.80
N LYS A 145 -13.99 -7.29 -10.26
CA LYS A 145 -14.35 -6.01 -10.91
C LYS A 145 -13.64 -5.84 -12.25
N LEU A 146 -12.35 -6.15 -12.33
CA LEU A 146 -11.58 -6.09 -13.58
C LEU A 146 -12.15 -7.05 -14.62
N GLN A 147 -12.52 -8.27 -14.23
CA GLN A 147 -13.18 -9.22 -15.13
C GLN A 147 -14.53 -8.68 -15.63
N GLN A 148 -15.35 -8.11 -14.75
CA GLN A 148 -16.63 -7.51 -15.15
C GLN A 148 -16.45 -6.32 -16.09
N GLN A 149 -15.40 -5.51 -15.90
CA GLN A 149 -15.08 -4.40 -16.77
C GLN A 149 -14.60 -4.87 -18.14
N GLN A 150 -13.68 -5.85 -18.20
CA GLN A 150 -13.24 -6.45 -19.47
C GLN A 150 -14.39 -7.09 -20.25
N GLN A 151 -15.35 -7.73 -19.57
CA GLN A 151 -16.56 -8.26 -20.21
C GLN A 151 -17.47 -7.18 -20.79
N ARG A 152 -17.53 -5.99 -20.18
CA ARG A 152 -18.27 -4.84 -20.73
C ARG A 152 -17.55 -4.25 -21.93
N ASP A 153 -16.24 -4.05 -21.83
CA ASP A 153 -15.43 -3.50 -22.92
C ASP A 153 -15.49 -4.39 -24.18
N ILE A 154 -15.54 -5.73 -24.03
CA ILE A 154 -15.69 -6.67 -25.17
C ILE A 154 -17.09 -6.61 -25.80
N LYS A 155 -18.14 -6.31 -25.01
CA LYS A 155 -19.50 -6.15 -25.53
C LYS A 155 -19.66 -4.84 -26.31
N ASP A 156 -18.95 -3.80 -25.90
CA ASP A 156 -19.02 -2.46 -26.50
C ASP A 156 -18.07 -2.28 -27.70
N GLU A 157 -17.08 -3.18 -27.89
CA GLU A 157 -16.12 -3.12 -29.00
C GLU A 157 -16.81 -3.41 -30.34
N PRO A 158 -16.77 -2.55 -31.39
CA PRO A 158 -17.46 -2.74 -32.68
C PRO A 158 -16.79 -3.81 -33.58
N SER A 159 -16.41 -4.96 -33.02
CA SER A 159 -15.91 -6.13 -33.72
C SER A 159 -17.06 -7.08 -34.08
N GLY A 160 -17.00 -7.74 -35.24
CA GLY A 160 -18.03 -8.68 -35.68
C GLY A 160 -18.29 -9.81 -34.67
N GLU A 161 -19.55 -10.28 -34.58
CA GLU A 161 -20.06 -11.18 -33.53
C GLU A 161 -19.19 -12.43 -33.30
N MET A 162 -18.58 -12.97 -34.35
CA MET A 162 -17.73 -14.15 -34.28
C MET A 162 -16.39 -13.91 -33.55
N ARG A 163 -15.84 -12.68 -33.59
CA ARG A 163 -14.63 -12.31 -32.82
C ARG A 163 -14.95 -11.98 -31.36
N ARG A 164 -16.13 -11.40 -31.09
CA ARG A 164 -16.60 -11.12 -29.72
C ARG A 164 -16.85 -12.41 -28.94
N THR A 165 -17.51 -13.39 -29.57
CA THR A 165 -17.81 -14.70 -28.96
C THR A 165 -16.54 -15.52 -28.67
N GLY A 166 -15.54 -15.46 -29.55
CA GLY A 166 -14.21 -16.05 -29.31
C GLY A 166 -13.52 -15.45 -28.05
N LYS A 167 -13.37 -14.13 -28.00
CA LYS A 167 -12.75 -13.44 -26.84
C LYS A 167 -13.48 -13.70 -25.51
N LEU A 168 -14.82 -13.77 -25.53
CA LEU A 168 -15.64 -14.11 -24.36
C LEU A 168 -15.43 -15.56 -23.90
N ARG A 169 -15.30 -16.49 -24.84
CA ARG A 169 -15.05 -17.91 -24.55
C ARG A 169 -13.66 -18.14 -23.97
N ASP A 170 -12.65 -17.46 -24.51
CA ASP A 170 -11.27 -17.50 -24.01
C ASP A 170 -11.17 -16.91 -22.59
N LEU A 171 -11.87 -15.80 -22.32
CA LEU A 171 -12.00 -15.24 -20.96
C LEU A 171 -12.72 -16.18 -20.00
N GLN A 172 -13.76 -16.87 -20.46
CA GLN A 172 -14.47 -17.85 -19.64
C GLN A 172 -13.61 -19.10 -19.35
N GLN A 173 -12.82 -19.57 -20.31
CA GLN A 173 -11.88 -20.68 -20.11
C GLN A 173 -10.71 -20.30 -19.19
N ALA A 174 -10.12 -19.10 -19.36
CA ALA A 174 -9.10 -18.58 -18.44
C ALA A 174 -9.64 -18.41 -17.01
N ASN A 175 -10.90 -18.01 -16.86
CA ASN A 175 -11.55 -17.91 -15.56
C ASN A 175 -11.88 -19.27 -14.93
N ALA A 176 -12.16 -20.30 -15.73
CA ALA A 176 -12.33 -21.67 -15.24
C ALA A 176 -11.00 -22.26 -14.77
N ALA A 177 -9.91 -22.01 -15.49
CA ALA A 177 -8.56 -22.43 -15.09
C ALA A 177 -8.08 -21.73 -13.80
N ASN A 178 -8.39 -20.44 -13.62
CA ASN A 178 -8.11 -19.70 -12.37
C ASN A 178 -8.98 -20.12 -11.18
N LYS A 179 -10.02 -20.93 -11.39
CA LYS A 179 -10.94 -21.36 -10.32
C LYS A 179 -10.39 -22.53 -9.50
N ASP A 180 -9.52 -23.34 -10.10
CA ASP A 180 -8.85 -24.48 -9.46
C ASP A 180 -7.54 -24.08 -8.72
N ASP A 181 -7.03 -22.87 -8.97
CA ASP A 181 -5.80 -22.35 -8.35
C ASP A 181 -6.09 -21.54 -7.06
N SER A 182 -7.11 -21.96 -6.29
CA SER A 182 -7.44 -21.32 -5.02
C SER A 182 -6.37 -21.65 -3.98
N LEU A 183 -5.29 -20.88 -3.98
CA LEU A 183 -4.27 -20.90 -2.95
C LEU A 183 -4.93 -20.92 -1.57
N GLU A 184 -4.72 -22.00 -0.82
CA GLU A 184 -5.24 -22.10 0.54
C GLU A 184 -4.65 -20.99 1.40
N LEU A 185 -5.53 -20.15 1.95
CA LEU A 185 -5.11 -19.13 2.90
C LEU A 185 -4.48 -19.78 4.13
N PRO A 186 -3.40 -19.20 4.69
CA PRO A 186 -2.73 -19.79 5.83
C PRO A 186 -3.67 -19.76 7.01
N ASN A 187 -3.86 -20.93 7.60
CA ASN A 187 -4.61 -21.08 8.83
C ASN A 187 -3.74 -20.66 10.04
N ILE A 188 -4.37 -20.57 11.21
CA ILE A 188 -3.69 -20.16 12.46
C ILE A 188 -2.50 -21.07 12.75
N ARG A 189 -2.69 -22.38 12.56
CA ARG A 189 -1.66 -23.39 12.78
C ARG A 189 -0.41 -23.15 11.93
N SER A 190 -0.58 -22.80 10.66
CA SER A 190 0.53 -22.50 9.75
C SER A 190 1.32 -21.28 10.22
N ILE A 191 0.64 -20.22 10.64
CA ILE A 191 1.30 -19.01 11.17
C ILE A 191 2.06 -19.31 12.47
N LEU A 192 1.42 -20.01 13.42
CA LEU A 192 2.04 -20.40 14.69
C LEU A 192 3.24 -21.33 14.52
N ARG A 193 3.17 -22.25 13.54
CA ARG A 193 4.28 -23.17 13.21
C ARG A 193 5.46 -22.40 12.62
N ILE A 194 5.19 -21.53 11.64
CA ILE A 194 6.24 -20.73 11.00
C ILE A 194 6.90 -19.81 12.02
N SER A 195 6.11 -19.22 12.92
CA SER A 195 6.61 -18.31 13.94
C SER A 195 7.30 -18.99 15.13
N ALA A 196 7.40 -20.32 15.13
CA ALA A 196 7.87 -21.10 16.27
C ALA A 196 7.26 -20.60 17.60
N ALA A 197 5.96 -20.29 17.57
CA ALA A 197 5.28 -19.67 18.71
C ALA A 197 5.39 -20.56 19.97
N SER A 198 5.46 -19.90 21.13
CA SER A 198 5.43 -20.60 22.42
C SER A 198 4.21 -21.52 22.49
N LYS A 199 4.37 -22.71 23.11
CA LYS A 199 3.28 -23.67 23.35
C LYS A 199 2.11 -23.07 24.16
N SER A 200 2.36 -21.97 24.88
CA SER A 200 1.32 -21.21 25.60
C SER A 200 0.34 -20.47 24.67
N ILE A 201 0.68 -20.29 23.39
CA ILE A 201 -0.17 -19.66 22.38
C ILE A 201 -0.87 -20.77 21.59
N THR A 202 -2.19 -20.83 21.73
CA THR A 202 -3.00 -21.87 21.10
C THR A 202 -3.90 -21.28 20.01
N GLU A 203 -4.40 -22.13 19.12
CA GLU A 203 -5.38 -21.68 18.11
C GLU A 203 -6.63 -21.09 18.75
N ALA A 204 -7.05 -21.62 19.91
CA ALA A 204 -8.21 -21.14 20.65
C ALA A 204 -8.04 -19.70 21.17
N THR A 205 -6.85 -19.35 21.66
CA THR A 205 -6.58 -17.96 22.12
C THR A 205 -6.57 -16.99 20.94
N VAL A 206 -5.98 -17.38 19.82
CA VAL A 206 -6.01 -16.59 18.57
C VAL A 206 -7.44 -16.44 18.05
N LEU A 207 -8.25 -17.51 18.01
CA LEU A 207 -9.64 -17.44 17.57
C LEU A 207 -10.51 -16.53 18.45
N THR A 208 -10.27 -16.56 19.76
CA THR A 208 -10.96 -15.66 20.70
C THR A 208 -10.60 -14.21 20.38
N MET A 209 -9.31 -13.92 20.14
CA MET A 209 -8.84 -12.60 19.74
C MET A 209 -9.39 -12.16 18.38
N VAL A 210 -9.52 -13.08 17.42
CA VAL A 210 -10.15 -12.80 16.10
C VAL A 210 -11.56 -12.26 16.31
N ARG A 211 -12.38 -12.94 17.11
CA ARG A 211 -13.76 -12.52 17.39
C ARG A 211 -13.80 -11.14 18.04
N GLU A 212 -12.87 -10.90 18.95
CA GLU A 212 -12.79 -9.64 19.65
C GLU A 212 -12.42 -8.47 18.72
N ILE A 213 -11.34 -8.61 17.95
CA ILE A 213 -10.90 -7.58 17.01
C ILE A 213 -11.96 -7.33 15.96
N THR A 214 -12.54 -8.37 15.36
CA THR A 214 -13.56 -8.22 14.31
C THR A 214 -14.89 -7.63 14.81
N SER A 215 -15.16 -7.73 16.10
CA SER A 215 -16.31 -7.07 16.75
C SER A 215 -16.03 -5.60 17.11
N SER A 216 -14.78 -5.17 17.06
CA SER A 216 -14.40 -3.78 17.37
C SER A 216 -14.87 -2.80 16.29
N ARG A 217 -15.19 -1.58 16.70
CA ARG A 217 -15.60 -0.49 15.80
C ARG A 217 -14.47 -0.05 14.86
N VAL A 218 -13.22 -0.25 15.26
CA VAL A 218 -12.04 0.13 14.47
C VAL A 218 -11.63 -0.94 13.45
N PHE A 219 -12.31 -2.09 13.42
CA PHE A 219 -12.01 -3.13 12.44
C PHE A 219 -12.47 -2.70 11.03
N PRO A 220 -11.58 -2.68 10.03
CA PRO A 220 -11.93 -2.33 8.67
C PRO A 220 -12.84 -3.41 8.07
N ARG A 221 -14.12 -3.08 7.86
CA ARG A 221 -15.10 -3.98 7.23
C ARG A 221 -15.00 -4.06 5.71
N SER A 222 -14.15 -3.24 5.11
CA SER A 222 -13.96 -3.17 3.66
C SER A 222 -12.48 -3.21 3.31
N HIS A 223 -11.96 -2.17 2.66
CA HIS A 223 -10.55 -2.03 2.31
C HIS A 223 -9.81 -1.24 3.38
N SER A 224 -8.68 -1.76 3.83
CA SER A 224 -7.75 -1.00 4.67
C SER A 224 -6.80 -0.22 3.75
N VAL A 225 -6.83 1.10 3.84
CA VAL A 225 -5.96 1.97 3.05
C VAL A 225 -4.54 1.91 3.60
N THR A 226 -3.57 1.73 2.71
CA THR A 226 -2.14 1.66 3.03
C THR A 226 -1.35 2.72 2.26
N ALA A 227 -0.11 2.97 2.68
CA ALA A 227 0.77 3.89 1.96
C ALA A 227 1.06 3.41 0.52
N LEU A 228 1.03 2.09 0.31
CA LEU A 228 1.22 1.48 -1.00
C LEU A 228 0.10 1.86 -1.98
N ASP A 229 -1.14 1.98 -1.51
CA ASP A 229 -2.28 2.39 -2.34
C ASP A 229 -2.07 3.80 -2.91
N PHE A 230 -1.55 4.72 -2.08
CA PHE A 230 -1.22 6.08 -2.52
C PHE A 230 -0.05 6.11 -3.51
N ILE A 231 1.00 5.31 -3.27
CA ILE A 231 2.15 5.20 -4.18
C ILE A 231 1.74 4.63 -5.54
N GLU A 232 0.82 3.66 -5.56
CA GLU A 232 0.34 3.04 -6.79
C GLU A 232 -0.38 4.02 -7.71
N VAL A 233 -1.09 5.02 -7.18
CA VAL A 233 -1.76 6.07 -7.99
C VAL A 233 -0.76 6.81 -8.89
N PHE A 234 0.49 6.98 -8.43
CA PHE A 234 1.53 7.69 -9.16
C PHE A 234 2.41 6.79 -10.03
N GLY A 235 2.23 5.47 -9.96
CA GLY A 235 3.02 4.48 -10.68
C GLY A 235 2.76 4.40 -12.19
N ALA A 236 3.69 3.74 -12.89
CA ALA A 236 3.73 3.64 -14.35
C ALA A 236 2.51 2.90 -14.97
N ARG A 237 1.92 1.94 -14.25
CA ARG A 237 0.72 1.20 -14.72
C ARG A 237 -0.50 2.10 -14.93
N ASN A 238 -0.64 3.16 -14.15
CA ASN A 238 -1.73 4.13 -14.26
C ASN A 238 -1.45 5.25 -15.28
N SER A 239 -0.30 5.17 -15.97
CA SER A 239 0.23 6.25 -16.82
C SER A 239 0.58 5.72 -18.21
N SER A 240 -0.28 4.88 -18.78
CA SER A 240 -0.10 4.39 -20.15
C SER A 240 -0.19 5.55 -21.16
N ASN A 241 0.91 5.79 -21.88
CA ASN A 241 1.02 6.52 -23.15
C ASN A 241 1.04 8.05 -23.16
N ILE A 242 1.70 8.73 -22.23
CA ILE A 242 2.07 10.14 -22.44
C ILE A 242 3.58 10.30 -22.26
N THR A 243 4.28 10.44 -23.38
CA THR A 243 5.67 10.89 -23.43
C THR A 243 5.78 12.22 -22.71
N SER A 244 6.69 12.28 -21.75
CA SER A 244 7.07 13.45 -20.96
C SER A 244 7.34 14.65 -21.87
N SER A 245 6.44 15.64 -21.84
CA SER A 245 6.78 17.00 -22.24
C SER A 245 6.67 17.88 -21.01
N SER A 246 7.81 18.43 -20.62
CA SER A 246 7.98 19.49 -19.64
C SER A 246 6.94 20.59 -19.84
N ASN A 247 6.29 21.00 -18.75
CA ASN A 247 5.38 22.14 -18.58
C ASN A 247 3.89 21.75 -18.46
N GLY A 248 3.55 21.27 -17.26
CA GLY A 248 2.17 20.99 -16.80
C GLY A 248 2.11 19.81 -15.82
N SER A 249 2.88 19.88 -14.74
CA SER A 249 3.37 18.76 -13.91
C SER A 249 2.30 17.76 -13.44
N LEU A 250 2.24 16.60 -14.11
CA LEU A 250 1.59 15.40 -13.60
C LEU A 250 2.66 14.61 -12.81
N LEU A 251 2.54 14.54 -11.48
CA LEU A 251 3.42 13.68 -10.69
C LEU A 251 3.34 12.23 -11.22
N HIS A 252 4.49 11.70 -11.63
CA HIS A 252 4.64 10.37 -12.18
C HIS A 252 5.93 9.76 -11.65
N LEU A 253 5.83 8.53 -11.13
CA LEU A 253 6.97 7.78 -10.63
C LEU A 253 7.45 6.81 -11.70
N GLU A 254 8.73 6.91 -12.02
CA GLU A 254 9.39 5.86 -12.79
C GLU A 254 9.36 4.53 -12.03
N PRO A 255 9.44 3.37 -12.71
CA PRO A 255 9.42 2.07 -12.03
C PRO A 255 10.47 1.91 -10.92
N SER A 256 11.66 2.51 -11.09
CA SER A 256 12.72 2.55 -10.09
C SER A 256 12.34 3.40 -8.87
N GLN A 257 11.79 4.60 -9.10
CA GLN A 257 11.30 5.51 -8.07
C GLN A 257 10.13 4.90 -7.30
N GLN A 258 9.18 4.27 -7.99
CA GLN A 258 8.05 3.58 -7.37
C GLN A 258 8.51 2.42 -6.48
N ARG A 259 9.48 1.61 -6.96
CA ARG A 259 10.04 0.51 -6.18
C ARG A 259 10.78 1.02 -4.93
N ASN A 260 11.52 2.11 -5.06
CA ASN A 260 12.18 2.77 -3.93
C ASN A 260 11.18 3.38 -2.94
N ALA A 261 10.12 4.03 -3.43
CA ALA A 261 9.05 4.56 -2.59
C ALA A 261 8.34 3.45 -1.81
N ASN A 262 8.07 2.29 -2.43
CA ASN A 262 7.51 1.14 -1.72
C ASN A 262 8.44 0.65 -0.59
N LEU A 263 9.76 0.56 -0.84
CA LEU A 263 10.73 0.19 0.21
C LEU A 263 10.80 1.22 1.34
N LEU A 264 10.70 2.52 1.02
CA LEU A 264 10.65 3.59 2.01
C LEU A 264 9.34 3.58 2.80
N ALA A 265 8.23 3.21 2.19
CA ALA A 265 6.96 3.00 2.89
C ALA A 265 7.02 1.81 3.84
N ASP A 266 7.71 0.73 3.45
CA ASP A 266 8.01 -0.39 4.35
C ASP A 266 8.86 0.09 5.55
N LEU A 267 9.83 0.98 5.31
CA LEU A 267 10.64 1.58 6.38
C LEU A 267 9.84 2.50 7.31
N ALA A 268 8.86 3.23 6.78
CA ALA A 268 8.01 4.13 7.56
C ALA A 268 7.23 3.38 8.65
N LEU A 269 6.94 2.09 8.43
CA LEU A 269 6.30 1.24 9.43
C LEU A 269 7.14 1.09 10.71
N TYR A 270 8.47 1.17 10.64
CA TYR A 270 9.33 1.11 11.83
C TYR A 270 9.44 2.46 12.53
N CYS A 271 9.58 3.53 11.75
CA CYS A 271 10.01 4.83 12.26
C CYS A 271 8.86 5.73 12.73
N SER A 272 7.62 5.49 12.29
CA SER A 272 6.49 6.34 12.65
C SER A 272 5.14 5.63 12.67
N ARG A 273 4.27 6.07 13.58
CA ARG A 273 2.83 5.81 13.56
C ARG A 273 2.14 6.99 12.89
N CYS A 274 2.22 7.06 11.57
CA CYS A 274 1.62 8.14 10.79
C CYS A 274 0.48 7.61 9.92
N LYS A 275 -0.33 8.55 9.43
CA LYS A 275 -1.35 8.23 8.44
C LYS A 275 -0.70 7.65 7.16
N PRO A 276 -1.30 6.65 6.52
CA PRO A 276 -0.86 6.14 5.22
C PRO A 276 -0.50 7.21 4.17
N SER A 277 -1.28 8.28 4.07
CA SER A 277 -1.07 9.42 3.16
C SER A 277 0.24 10.17 3.48
N ILE A 278 0.52 10.39 4.76
CA ILE A 278 1.76 11.04 5.24
C ILE A 278 2.97 10.15 4.93
N ALA A 279 2.88 8.86 5.25
CA ALA A 279 3.94 7.88 4.96
C ALA A 279 4.24 7.81 3.45
N ALA A 280 3.19 7.73 2.62
CA ALA A 280 3.32 7.68 1.17
C ALA A 280 3.94 8.97 0.62
N CYS A 281 3.46 10.14 1.04
CA CYS A 281 3.99 11.43 0.62
C CYS A 281 5.48 11.53 0.95
N ALA A 282 5.89 11.23 2.19
CA ALA A 282 7.28 11.25 2.60
C ALA A 282 8.15 10.25 1.81
N ALA A 283 7.67 9.01 1.62
CA ALA A 283 8.37 7.97 0.88
C ALA A 283 8.58 8.35 -0.60
N ILE A 284 7.56 8.94 -1.25
CA ILE A 284 7.65 9.41 -2.63
C ILE A 284 8.65 10.55 -2.73
N THR A 285 8.56 11.57 -1.86
CA THR A 285 9.51 12.68 -1.83
C THR A 285 10.94 12.17 -1.72
N VAL A 286 11.22 11.31 -0.73
CA VAL A 286 12.58 10.79 -0.52
C VAL A 286 13.06 9.94 -1.70
N ALA A 287 12.19 9.15 -2.32
CA ALA A 287 12.53 8.37 -3.52
C ALA A 287 12.91 9.26 -4.71
N MET A 288 12.17 10.35 -4.92
CA MET A 288 12.44 11.32 -5.99
C MET A 288 13.70 12.12 -5.73
N MET A 289 13.89 12.63 -4.51
CA MET A 289 15.10 13.36 -4.11
C MET A 289 16.38 12.55 -4.34
N ARG A 290 16.35 11.23 -4.11
CA ARG A 290 17.49 10.35 -4.37
C ARG A 290 17.78 10.14 -5.85
N SER A 291 16.78 10.30 -6.70
CA SER A 291 16.91 10.09 -8.15
C SER A 291 17.30 11.37 -8.87
N ALA A 292 16.91 12.54 -8.36
CA ALA A 292 17.22 13.86 -8.90
C ALA A 292 17.37 14.89 -7.75
N PRO A 293 18.58 15.05 -7.18
CA PRO A 293 18.78 15.83 -5.95
C PRO A 293 18.80 17.36 -6.14
N GLU A 294 18.76 17.86 -7.38
CA GLU A 294 18.99 19.29 -7.66
C GLU A 294 17.80 20.20 -7.30
N ASP A 295 16.58 19.67 -7.19
CA ASP A 295 15.37 20.47 -6.93
C ASP A 295 14.48 19.90 -5.81
N VAL A 296 15.06 19.83 -4.62
CA VAL A 296 14.41 19.23 -3.44
C VAL A 296 13.15 20.00 -3.01
N THR A 297 13.21 21.33 -2.97
CA THR A 297 12.10 22.16 -2.46
C THR A 297 10.89 22.09 -3.39
N SER A 298 11.10 22.17 -4.71
CA SER A 298 9.99 22.06 -5.66
C SER A 298 9.45 20.64 -5.71
N THR A 299 10.29 19.61 -5.58
CA THR A 299 9.84 18.21 -5.47
C THR A 299 8.90 18.02 -4.29
N ARG A 300 9.25 18.53 -3.11
CA ARG A 300 8.40 18.45 -1.91
C ARG A 300 7.05 19.12 -2.11
N GLN A 301 7.04 20.35 -2.65
CA GLN A 301 5.80 21.06 -2.90
C GLN A 301 4.92 20.33 -3.90
N LEU A 302 5.52 19.82 -4.98
CA LEU A 302 4.84 19.08 -6.03
C LEU A 302 4.21 17.79 -5.51
N VAL A 303 4.95 16.99 -4.72
CA VAL A 303 4.43 15.74 -4.14
C VAL A 303 3.34 16.04 -3.12
N PHE A 304 3.56 17.03 -2.24
CA PHE A 304 2.58 17.43 -1.25
C PHE A 304 1.28 17.90 -1.90
N GLN A 305 1.35 18.77 -2.90
CA GLN A 305 0.17 19.25 -3.63
C GLN A 305 -0.56 18.13 -4.36
N ALA A 306 0.17 17.14 -4.89
CA ALA A 306 -0.43 15.99 -5.56
C ALA A 306 -1.22 15.07 -4.62
N VAL A 307 -0.83 14.99 -3.34
CA VAL A 307 -1.48 14.12 -2.33
C VAL A 307 -2.54 14.88 -1.53
N PHE A 308 -2.24 16.08 -1.06
CA PHE A 308 -3.08 16.83 -0.12
C PHE A 308 -3.77 18.06 -0.73
N GLY A 309 -3.42 18.44 -1.96
CA GLY A 309 -3.93 19.68 -2.56
C GLY A 309 -3.27 20.93 -1.96
N GLU A 310 -4.04 22.01 -1.79
CA GLU A 310 -3.51 23.29 -1.31
C GLU A 310 -3.51 23.40 0.23
N HIS A 311 -2.35 23.79 0.78
CA HIS A 311 -2.10 24.33 2.12
C HIS A 311 -2.73 23.61 3.34
N ASP A 312 -2.28 22.39 3.64
CA ASP A 312 -2.37 21.81 5.01
C ASP A 312 -1.01 21.86 5.72
N VAL A 313 -0.80 22.88 6.54
CA VAL A 313 0.47 23.13 7.26
C VAL A 313 0.78 21.99 8.25
N SER A 314 -0.24 21.40 8.88
CA SER A 314 -0.06 20.34 9.88
C SER A 314 0.37 19.03 9.22
N ALA A 315 -0.27 18.66 8.11
CA ALA A 315 0.14 17.52 7.31
C ALA A 315 1.55 17.73 6.74
N MET A 316 1.88 18.95 6.29
CA MET A 316 3.20 19.25 5.75
C MET A 316 4.30 19.03 6.79
N GLN A 317 4.13 19.51 8.02
CA GLN A 317 5.09 19.27 9.09
C GLN A 317 5.22 17.77 9.40
N SER A 318 4.10 17.06 9.49
CA SER A 318 4.10 15.61 9.76
C SER A 318 4.82 14.83 8.67
N VAL A 319 4.65 15.22 7.40
CA VAL A 319 5.39 14.65 6.26
C VAL A 319 6.89 14.91 6.43
N ARG A 320 7.31 16.14 6.79
CA ARG A 320 8.72 16.45 7.02
C ARG A 320 9.34 15.63 8.14
N ASP A 321 8.63 15.44 9.26
CA ASP A 321 9.13 14.65 10.37
C ASP A 321 9.37 13.19 9.95
N VAL A 322 8.47 12.62 9.14
CA VAL A 322 8.62 11.27 8.59
C VAL A 322 9.74 11.22 7.55
N GLU A 323 9.87 12.22 6.67
CA GLU A 323 10.96 12.33 5.70
C GLU A 323 12.34 12.27 6.41
N ILE A 324 12.53 13.06 7.47
CA ILE A 324 13.79 13.11 8.22
C ILE A 324 14.11 11.73 8.78
N ARG A 325 13.15 11.07 9.44
CA ARG A 325 13.35 9.72 10.00
C ARG A 325 13.66 8.68 8.92
N LEU A 326 13.01 8.76 7.76
CA LEU A 326 13.28 7.87 6.63
C LEU A 326 14.69 8.08 6.06
N LEU A 327 15.15 9.33 5.98
CA LEU A 327 16.51 9.64 5.58
C LEU A 327 17.51 9.07 6.59
N GLU A 328 17.33 9.32 7.88
CA GLU A 328 18.18 8.77 8.94
C GLU A 328 18.23 7.24 8.90
N ALA A 329 17.07 6.57 8.93
CA ALA A 329 16.96 5.12 8.91
C ALA A 329 17.58 4.51 7.64
N SER A 330 17.48 5.18 6.50
CA SER A 330 18.09 4.68 5.27
C SER A 330 19.62 4.76 5.27
N THR A 331 20.20 5.76 5.93
CA THR A 331 21.65 5.92 6.02
C THR A 331 22.26 4.89 6.96
N THR A 332 21.58 4.54 8.05
CA THR A 332 22.00 3.47 8.97
C THR A 332 21.92 2.09 8.30
N LEU A 333 20.89 1.84 7.47
CA LEU A 333 20.76 0.62 6.67
C LEU A 333 21.82 0.50 5.58
N SER A 334 22.19 1.60 4.93
CA SER A 334 23.25 1.63 3.90
C SER A 334 24.64 1.35 4.50
N ARG A 335 24.92 1.89 5.70
CA ARG A 335 26.21 1.72 6.39
C ARG A 335 26.40 0.32 7.01
N ASN A 336 25.30 -0.35 7.35
CA ASN A 336 25.31 -1.71 7.90
C ASN A 336 25.06 -2.80 6.85
N GLY A 337 24.99 -2.45 5.55
CA GLY A 337 24.93 -3.40 4.43
C GLY A 337 23.72 -4.36 4.42
N ILE A 338 22.73 -4.11 5.26
CA ILE A 338 21.61 -5.01 5.51
C ILE A 338 20.35 -4.13 5.54
N MET A 339 19.70 -3.94 4.38
CA MET A 339 18.22 -4.01 4.32
C MET A 339 17.84 -5.12 5.28
N PRO A 340 16.98 -4.93 6.31
CA PRO A 340 16.84 -5.89 7.40
C PRO A 340 16.64 -7.27 6.79
N ARG A 341 17.74 -8.03 6.69
CA ARG A 341 17.75 -9.38 6.18
C ARG A 341 16.90 -10.03 7.23
N THR A 342 15.70 -10.44 6.82
CA THR A 342 14.77 -11.28 7.56
C THR A 342 15.56 -12.00 8.64
N LEU A 343 15.57 -11.45 9.86
CA LEU A 343 16.29 -12.08 10.95
C LEU A 343 15.76 -13.51 10.93
N SER A 344 16.65 -14.50 10.81
CA SER A 344 16.25 -15.91 10.67
C SER A 344 15.49 -16.41 11.91
N SER A 345 15.40 -15.57 12.94
CA SER A 345 14.43 -15.68 14.00
C SER A 345 13.01 -15.38 13.51
N HIS A 346 12.25 -16.44 13.27
CA HIS A 346 10.79 -16.38 13.18
C HIS A 346 10.09 -16.09 14.52
N VAL A 347 10.87 -15.84 15.57
CA VAL A 347 10.43 -15.49 16.93
C VAL A 347 10.66 -14.00 17.14
N ILE A 348 9.71 -13.29 17.76
CA ILE A 348 9.97 -11.92 18.27
C ILE A 348 11.18 -12.02 19.21
N PRO A 349 12.30 -11.31 18.96
CA PRO A 349 13.52 -11.42 19.76
C PRO A 349 13.24 -11.31 21.26
N GLN A 350 13.85 -12.18 22.05
CA GLN A 350 13.90 -12.05 23.51
C GLN A 350 14.81 -10.87 23.84
N GLU A 351 14.41 -10.01 24.78
CA GLU A 351 15.40 -9.16 25.47
C GLU A 351 16.14 -10.04 26.47
N GLU A 352 17.46 -9.91 26.48
CA GLU A 352 18.31 -10.33 27.60
C GLU A 352 18.11 -9.43 28.81
#